data_AF-A0AAY5EQ74-F1
#
_entry.id   AF-A0AAY5EQ74-F1
#
_cell.length_a   1.000
_cell.length_b   1.000
_cell.length_c   1.000
_cell.angle_alpha   90.00
_cell.angle_beta   90.00
_cell.angle_gamma   90.00
#
_symmetry.space_group_name_H-M   'P 1'
#
loop_
_entity.id
_entity.type
_entity.pdbx_description
1 polymer ?
#
loop_
_entity_poly.entity_id
_entity_poly.type
_entity_poly.pdbx_seq_one_letter_code
_entity_poly.pdbx_strand_id
1 'polypeptide(L)'
;MWAPAGETRLGDDALPSVLIAAWWALMAQEVSCRSPASPATARRRPAPAASAPPPPSRPHLHGLRQACSPVGSPGRRAFWTLALCVSLGLLLSWSSNRVLHWLAFPTHTCVHMEWARQLDFPTVTICNNNPARLPRLTKSDLYFLADFSLFLPPRRFEGTSLELLDRLGHQLDDMLLACKYRGEPCGAHNFSTVFTRYGKCYMFNADEEGKSLRTTMKGGTGNGLEIMLDIQQDEYLPVWGETEETAFEAGVRVQIHSQAEPPFVHELGFGVAPGFQTFVATQEQRLTYLPPPWGECVSGAPDSGFFQVYSVTACRIDCETRYIVENCNCRMVYMPGDSPYCTPEQYKDCAEPALAALSVAEGNSCVCRNPCNMTRYNKELSMVRIPSKTSARYLEKKFNRSEKYITDNILVLDVFFEALNYETIEQKKAYEIAGLLGDIGGQMGLFVGASILTILELFDYVYEVSLSQTPDLVGNQSRKPEQEIRAGNQNRKRVGNQSRKPEQETRAGNQSRKPE
;
A
#
# COMPACT_ATOMS: atom_id res chain seq x y z
N MET A 1 -12.93 20.17 22.22
CA MET A 1 -14.20 20.88 21.92
C MET A 1 -14.24 21.07 20.41
N TRP A 2 -15.37 20.71 19.80
CA TRP A 2 -15.74 20.77 18.37
C TRP A 2 -15.39 19.52 17.55
N ALA A 3 -16.44 18.77 17.25
CA ALA A 3 -16.52 17.71 16.23
C ALA A 3 -17.26 18.31 15.01
N PRO A 4 -16.97 17.89 13.77
CA PRO A 4 -17.83 18.19 12.64
C PRO A 4 -19.01 17.21 12.59
N ALA A 5 -20.16 17.74 12.19
CA ALA A 5 -21.43 17.04 12.06
C ALA A 5 -21.41 16.04 10.90
N GLY A 6 -21.82 14.80 11.16
CA GLY A 6 -22.15 13.82 10.13
C GLY A 6 -23.63 13.92 9.79
N GLU A 7 -23.93 14.22 8.52
CA GLU A 7 -25.27 14.17 7.94
C GLU A 7 -25.85 12.75 8.03
N THR A 8 -27.03 12.67 8.64
CA THR A 8 -27.86 11.47 8.68
C THR A 8 -28.54 11.25 7.33
N ARG A 9 -28.11 10.23 6.57
CA ARG A 9 -28.98 9.58 5.58
C ARG A 9 -29.76 8.47 6.28
N LEU A 10 -31.06 8.72 6.43
CA LEU A 10 -32.07 7.69 6.69
C LEU A 10 -32.11 6.72 5.50
N GLY A 11 -31.95 5.43 5.76
CA GLY A 11 -32.15 4.37 4.77
C GLY A 11 -31.78 2.99 5.28
N ASP A 12 -32.80 2.26 5.75
CA ASP A 12 -32.90 0.79 5.80
C ASP A 12 -32.07 -0.03 6.81
N ASP A 13 -32.20 0.28 8.10
CA ASP A 13 -31.82 -0.61 9.22
C ASP A 13 -33.03 -1.36 9.84
N ALA A 14 -33.87 -1.98 8.99
CA ALA A 14 -35.03 -2.76 9.46
C ALA A 14 -34.88 -4.28 9.31
N LEU A 15 -33.71 -4.77 8.89
CA LEU A 15 -33.47 -6.21 8.67
C LEU A 15 -32.77 -6.96 9.84
N PRO A 16 -31.85 -6.37 10.65
CA PRO A 16 -31.25 -7.11 11.76
C PRO A 16 -32.14 -7.14 13.01
N SER A 17 -33.04 -6.17 13.17
CA SER A 17 -33.97 -6.08 14.31
C SER A 17 -35.10 -7.11 14.25
N VAL A 18 -35.55 -7.50 13.06
CA VAL A 18 -36.60 -8.53 12.87
C VAL A 18 -36.06 -9.94 13.11
N LEU A 19 -34.83 -10.23 12.70
CA LEU A 19 -34.18 -11.52 12.97
C LEU A 19 -33.83 -11.67 14.46
N ILE A 20 -33.39 -10.59 15.12
CA ILE A 20 -33.16 -10.58 16.57
C ILE A 20 -34.51 -10.70 17.31
N ALA A 21 -35.55 -9.96 16.93
CA ALA A 21 -36.88 -10.09 17.54
C ALA A 21 -37.52 -11.47 17.32
N ALA A 22 -37.31 -12.09 16.16
CA ALA A 22 -37.74 -13.46 15.87
C ALA A 22 -36.96 -14.49 16.72
N TRP A 23 -35.67 -14.25 16.95
CA TRP A 23 -34.86 -15.03 17.90
C TRP A 23 -35.32 -14.84 19.35
N TRP A 24 -35.69 -13.62 19.74
CA TRP A 24 -36.29 -13.32 21.05
C TRP A 24 -37.67 -13.97 21.22
N ALA A 25 -38.48 -14.06 20.16
CA ALA A 25 -39.79 -14.71 20.19
C ALA A 25 -39.67 -16.25 20.25
N LEU A 26 -38.73 -16.85 19.50
CA LEU A 26 -38.44 -18.29 19.56
C LEU A 26 -37.81 -18.69 20.90
N MET A 27 -36.92 -17.87 21.48
CA MET A 27 -36.31 -18.15 22.79
C MET A 27 -37.24 -17.86 23.98
N ALA A 28 -38.23 -16.98 23.82
CA ALA A 28 -39.22 -16.69 24.86
C ALA A 28 -40.30 -17.79 25.00
N GLN A 29 -40.46 -18.66 24.00
CA GLN A 29 -41.60 -19.58 23.95
C GLN A 29 -41.30 -21.02 24.43
N GLU A 30 -40.04 -21.39 24.69
CA GLU A 30 -39.68 -22.73 25.18
C GLU A 30 -38.70 -22.79 26.36
N VAL A 31 -38.76 -21.84 27.30
CA VAL A 31 -38.26 -22.06 28.66
C VAL A 31 -39.43 -22.11 29.64
N SER A 32 -40.38 -23.01 29.35
CA SER A 32 -41.38 -23.39 30.35
C SER A 32 -40.70 -24.28 31.40
N CYS A 33 -40.24 -23.66 32.49
CA CYS A 33 -39.84 -24.38 33.69
C CYS A 33 -41.06 -25.13 34.25
N ARG A 34 -41.29 -26.37 33.82
CA ARG A 34 -42.30 -27.24 34.41
C ARG A 34 -41.94 -27.53 35.87
N SER A 35 -42.78 -27.05 36.79
CA SER A 35 -42.74 -27.44 38.21
C SER A 35 -43.21 -28.88 38.40
N PRO A 36 -42.61 -29.69 39.29
CA PRO A 36 -43.21 -30.95 39.72
C PRO A 36 -44.38 -30.68 40.65
N ALA A 37 -45.58 -31.19 40.32
CA ALA A 37 -46.73 -31.16 41.21
C ALA A 37 -46.53 -32.11 42.41
N SER A 38 -46.86 -31.63 43.62
CA SER A 38 -46.83 -32.38 44.88
C SER A 38 -47.93 -33.48 44.94
N PRO A 39 -47.80 -34.49 45.82
CA PRO A 39 -48.47 -35.78 45.65
C PRO A 39 -49.89 -35.80 46.23
N ALA A 40 -50.86 -36.27 45.43
CA ALA A 40 -52.12 -36.77 45.96
C ALA A 40 -51.99 -38.29 46.21
N THR A 41 -52.30 -38.68 47.43
CA THR A 41 -52.36 -40.06 47.92
C THR A 41 -53.32 -40.93 47.11
N ALA A 42 -52.82 -41.98 46.44
CA ALA A 42 -53.58 -43.19 46.12
C ALA A 42 -52.65 -44.38 45.81
N ARG A 43 -52.82 -45.46 46.58
CA ARG A 43 -52.16 -46.77 46.38
C ARG A 43 -52.49 -47.37 45.01
N ARG A 44 -51.47 -47.82 44.26
CA ARG A 44 -51.49 -49.02 43.38
C ARG A 44 -50.06 -49.42 42.96
N ARG A 45 -49.83 -50.74 42.81
CA ARG A 45 -48.54 -51.45 42.63
C ARG A 45 -47.87 -51.20 41.26
N PRO A 46 -46.55 -51.45 41.10
CA PRO A 46 -45.78 -51.00 39.93
C PRO A 46 -45.71 -52.04 38.79
N ALA A 47 -45.52 -51.55 37.56
CA ALA A 47 -44.95 -52.26 36.42
C ALA A 47 -43.63 -51.57 36.02
N PRO A 48 -42.59 -52.28 35.51
CA PRO A 48 -41.27 -51.70 35.33
C PRO A 48 -41.19 -50.89 34.02
N ALA A 49 -40.85 -49.60 34.14
CA ALA A 49 -40.57 -48.73 33.01
C ALA A 49 -39.08 -48.78 32.64
N ALA A 50 -38.83 -48.81 31.34
CA ALA A 50 -37.52 -48.72 30.71
C ALA A 50 -36.76 -47.46 31.17
N SER A 51 -35.45 -47.61 31.36
CA SER A 51 -34.53 -46.52 31.68
C SER A 51 -34.53 -45.46 30.57
N ALA A 52 -34.95 -44.24 30.91
CA ALA A 52 -34.80 -43.06 30.07
C ALA A 52 -33.30 -42.75 29.84
N PRO A 53 -32.93 -42.17 28.69
CA PRO A 53 -31.55 -41.73 28.44
C PRO A 53 -31.15 -40.62 29.44
N PRO A 54 -29.85 -40.49 29.77
CA PRO A 54 -29.38 -39.44 30.65
C PRO A 54 -29.72 -38.05 30.07
N PRO A 55 -30.02 -37.05 30.92
CA PRO A 55 -30.30 -35.70 30.44
C PRO A 55 -29.05 -35.10 29.79
N PRO A 56 -29.20 -34.30 28.72
CA PRO A 56 -28.07 -33.65 28.06
C PRO A 56 -27.31 -32.76 29.06
N SER A 57 -25.99 -32.72 28.91
CA SER A 57 -25.09 -31.89 29.71
C SER A 57 -25.55 -30.44 29.67
N ARG A 58 -25.85 -29.89 30.84
CA ARG A 58 -26.34 -28.51 30.96
C ARG A 58 -25.22 -27.54 30.62
N PRO A 59 -25.49 -26.48 29.83
CA PRO A 59 -24.46 -25.51 29.47
C PRO A 59 -23.90 -24.85 30.73
N HIS A 60 -22.58 -24.78 30.80
CA HIS A 60 -21.84 -24.13 31.88
C HIS A 60 -21.87 -22.60 31.72
N LEU A 61 -23.06 -22.01 31.87
CA LEU A 61 -23.26 -20.57 31.88
C LEU A 61 -23.35 -20.08 33.34
N HIS A 62 -22.54 -19.10 33.72
CA HIS A 62 -22.65 -18.53 35.06
C HIS A 62 -24.02 -17.84 35.25
N GLY A 63 -24.59 -17.97 36.46
CA GLY A 63 -25.89 -17.36 36.79
C GLY A 63 -27.12 -18.13 36.29
N LEU A 64 -27.03 -18.92 35.20
CA LEU A 64 -28.17 -19.65 34.61
C LEU A 64 -28.79 -20.65 35.59
N ARG A 65 -27.96 -21.39 36.35
CA ARG A 65 -28.44 -22.31 37.39
C ARG A 65 -29.22 -21.61 38.51
N GLN A 66 -28.86 -20.37 38.84
CA GLN A 66 -29.50 -19.62 39.93
C GLN A 66 -30.83 -19.00 39.46
N ALA A 67 -30.85 -18.50 38.22
CA ALA A 67 -32.07 -18.03 37.55
C ALA A 67 -33.12 -19.15 37.41
N CYS A 68 -32.70 -20.36 36.99
CA CYS A 68 -33.60 -21.50 36.77
C CYS A 68 -33.81 -22.40 38.01
N SER A 69 -33.39 -21.98 39.20
CA SER A 69 -33.42 -22.85 40.39
C SER A 69 -34.85 -23.09 40.91
N PRO A 70 -35.36 -24.35 40.95
CA PRO A 70 -36.73 -24.64 41.34
C PRO A 70 -37.05 -24.37 42.84
N VAL A 71 -36.04 -24.12 43.67
CA VAL A 71 -36.13 -24.09 45.15
C VAL A 71 -35.92 -22.67 45.75
N GLY A 72 -35.80 -21.61 44.93
CA GLY A 72 -35.57 -20.23 45.40
C GLY A 72 -36.85 -19.37 45.53
N SER A 73 -36.79 -18.32 46.37
CA SER A 73 -37.83 -17.28 46.45
C SER A 73 -37.98 -16.52 45.13
N PRO A 74 -39.20 -16.03 44.77
CA PRO A 74 -39.44 -15.36 43.49
C PRO A 74 -38.56 -14.12 43.30
N GLY A 75 -38.31 -13.35 44.38
CA GLY A 75 -37.42 -12.19 44.34
C GLY A 75 -35.96 -12.53 44.04
N ARG A 76 -35.46 -13.68 44.53
CA ARG A 76 -34.09 -14.14 44.23
C ARG A 76 -33.95 -14.54 42.76
N ARG A 77 -34.95 -15.20 42.18
CA ARG A 77 -34.95 -15.54 40.75
C ARG A 77 -34.94 -14.28 39.89
N ALA A 78 -35.81 -13.31 40.20
CA ALA A 78 -35.90 -12.03 39.48
C ALA A 78 -34.57 -11.26 39.50
N PHE A 79 -33.86 -11.27 40.64
CA PHE A 79 -32.54 -10.65 40.76
C PHE A 79 -31.50 -11.31 39.84
N TRP A 80 -31.38 -12.64 39.85
CA TRP A 80 -30.41 -13.36 39.03
C TRP A 80 -30.73 -13.31 37.54
N THR A 81 -32.02 -13.30 37.17
CA THR A 81 -32.43 -13.08 35.77
C THR A 81 -32.09 -11.67 35.29
N LEU A 82 -32.31 -10.64 36.12
CA LEU A 82 -31.95 -9.27 35.76
C LEU A 82 -30.43 -9.12 35.62
N ALA A 83 -29.66 -9.69 36.54
CA ALA A 83 -28.20 -9.67 36.48
C ALA A 83 -27.64 -10.39 35.23
N LEU A 84 -28.24 -11.53 34.85
CA LEU A 84 -27.88 -12.24 33.61
C LEU A 84 -28.24 -11.42 32.36
N CYS A 85 -29.42 -10.79 32.33
CA CYS A 85 -29.81 -9.93 31.20
C CYS A 85 -28.91 -8.70 31.07
N VAL A 86 -28.54 -8.06 32.19
CA VAL A 86 -27.64 -6.90 32.19
C VAL A 86 -26.24 -7.29 31.73
N SER A 87 -25.69 -8.40 32.24
CA SER A 87 -24.37 -8.90 31.81
C SER A 87 -24.35 -9.31 30.33
N LEU A 88 -25.40 -9.97 29.84
CA LEU A 88 -25.55 -10.30 28.42
C LEU A 88 -25.71 -9.04 27.55
N GLY A 89 -26.49 -8.05 28.00
CA GLY A 89 -26.67 -6.78 27.29
C GLY A 89 -25.36 -5.98 27.18
N LEU A 90 -24.57 -5.93 28.26
CA LEU A 90 -23.23 -5.32 28.24
C LEU A 90 -22.27 -6.07 27.32
N LEU A 91 -22.26 -7.41 27.38
CA LEU A 91 -21.45 -8.24 26.50
C LEU A 91 -21.76 -7.96 25.03
N LEU A 92 -23.04 -7.99 24.64
CA LEU A 92 -23.47 -7.75 23.25
C LEU A 92 -23.16 -6.33 22.79
N SER A 93 -23.36 -5.33 23.64
CA SER A 93 -23.07 -3.94 23.29
C SER A 93 -21.57 -3.73 23.07
N TRP A 94 -20.72 -4.25 23.97
CA TRP A 94 -19.28 -4.10 23.88
C TRP A 94 -18.68 -4.92 22.75
N SER A 95 -19.16 -6.15 22.55
CA SER A 95 -18.72 -7.00 21.43
C SER A 95 -19.09 -6.34 20.09
N SER A 96 -20.31 -5.80 19.97
CA SER A 96 -20.73 -5.07 18.77
C SER A 96 -19.85 -3.85 18.51
N ASN A 97 -19.52 -3.08 19.56
CA ASN A 97 -18.60 -1.94 19.44
C ASN A 97 -17.19 -2.37 18.98
N ARG A 98 -16.65 -3.48 19.52
CA ARG A 98 -15.35 -4.01 19.07
C ARG A 98 -15.39 -4.47 17.62
N VAL A 99 -16.48 -5.12 17.20
CA VAL A 99 -16.70 -5.54 15.81
C VAL A 99 -16.80 -4.31 14.88
N LEU A 100 -17.57 -3.28 15.25
CA LEU A 100 -17.65 -2.04 14.47
C LEU A 100 -16.29 -1.34 14.36
N HIS A 101 -15.52 -1.31 15.45
CA HIS A 101 -14.16 -0.77 15.43
C HIS A 101 -13.22 -1.59 14.54
N TRP A 102 -13.38 -2.92 14.50
CA TRP A 102 -12.62 -3.77 13.57
C TRP A 102 -13.04 -3.54 12.11
N LEU A 103 -14.33 -3.38 11.83
CA LEU A 103 -14.88 -3.06 10.51
C LEU A 103 -14.51 -1.64 10.04
N ALA A 104 -14.05 -0.76 10.94
CA ALA A 104 -13.51 0.55 10.59
C ALA A 104 -12.05 0.47 10.08
N PHE A 105 -11.43 -0.71 10.08
CA PHE A 105 -10.06 -0.97 9.59
C PHE A 105 -8.99 0.02 10.12
N PRO A 106 -8.88 0.23 11.45
CA PRO A 106 -7.97 1.22 12.01
C PRO A 106 -6.51 0.87 11.73
N THR A 107 -5.71 1.89 11.43
CA THR A 107 -4.27 1.79 11.16
C THR A 107 -3.49 2.73 12.06
N HIS A 108 -2.20 2.44 12.25
CA HIS A 108 -1.25 3.32 12.93
C HIS A 108 0.06 3.36 12.13
N THR A 109 0.82 4.43 12.28
CA THR A 109 2.11 4.61 11.61
C THR A 109 3.25 4.30 12.58
N CYS A 110 4.19 3.49 12.12
CA CYS A 110 5.43 3.19 12.82
C CYS A 110 6.57 3.91 12.11
N VAL A 111 7.31 4.74 12.84
CA VAL A 111 8.50 5.43 12.35
C VAL A 111 9.69 4.90 13.12
N HIS A 112 10.70 4.42 12.41
CA HIS A 112 11.95 3.97 13.00
C HIS A 112 13.11 4.29 12.07
N MET A 113 14.29 4.39 12.67
CA MET A 113 15.53 4.74 11.96
C MET A 113 16.49 3.57 12.04
N GLU A 114 17.00 3.15 10.90
CA GLU A 114 17.90 2.01 10.79
C GLU A 114 19.25 2.45 10.20
N TRP A 115 20.34 1.91 10.74
CA TRP A 115 21.68 2.17 10.26
C TRP A 115 22.05 1.17 9.17
N ALA A 116 22.45 1.68 8.00
CA ALA A 116 22.92 0.87 6.89
C ALA A 116 24.44 0.92 6.80
N ARG A 117 25.05 -0.18 6.34
CA ARG A 117 26.49 -0.18 6.01
C ARG A 117 26.77 0.51 4.67
N GLN A 118 25.78 0.46 3.78
CA GLN A 118 25.84 0.94 2.40
C GLN A 118 24.43 1.38 2.01
N LEU A 119 24.33 2.52 1.33
CA LEU A 119 23.08 3.03 0.76
C LEU A 119 23.24 3.21 -0.74
N ASP A 120 22.17 2.92 -1.47
CA ASP A 120 22.11 3.19 -2.90
C ASP A 120 22.00 4.71 -3.11
N PHE A 121 22.88 5.26 -3.94
CA PHE A 121 22.85 6.69 -4.22
C PHE A 121 21.64 7.00 -5.10
N PRO A 122 20.87 8.06 -4.84
CA PRO A 122 19.70 8.38 -5.66
C PRO A 122 20.08 8.72 -7.10
N THR A 123 19.08 8.75 -7.97
CA THR A 123 19.22 9.38 -9.28
C THR A 123 19.14 10.89 -9.12
N VAL A 124 20.10 11.62 -9.72
CA VAL A 124 20.12 13.08 -9.71
C VAL A 124 19.91 13.57 -11.13
N THR A 125 18.71 14.09 -11.40
CA THR A 125 18.33 14.64 -12.70
C THR A 125 18.53 16.14 -12.72
N ILE A 126 19.21 16.65 -13.73
CA ILE A 126 19.60 18.05 -13.86
C ILE A 126 19.16 18.56 -15.23
N CYS A 127 18.45 19.68 -15.23
CA CYS A 127 18.00 20.39 -16.42
C CYS A 127 18.49 21.84 -16.39
N ASN A 128 18.99 22.35 -17.50
CA ASN A 128 19.19 23.79 -17.64
C ASN A 128 17.81 24.46 -17.77
N ASN A 129 17.61 25.62 -17.14
CA ASN A 129 16.37 26.39 -17.29
C ASN A 129 16.15 26.86 -18.73
N ASN A 130 17.22 27.01 -19.51
CA ASN A 130 17.13 27.34 -20.92
C ASN A 130 16.98 26.05 -21.77
N PRO A 131 15.86 25.87 -22.49
CA PRO A 131 15.58 24.63 -23.21
C PRO A 131 16.42 24.47 -24.49
N ALA A 132 16.89 25.56 -25.11
CA ALA A 132 17.61 25.53 -26.37
C ALA A 132 18.67 26.63 -26.48
N ARG A 133 19.82 26.28 -27.06
CA ARG A 133 20.95 27.20 -27.26
C ARG A 133 20.74 28.10 -28.48
N LEU A 134 20.78 29.42 -28.26
CA LEU A 134 20.64 30.42 -29.32
C LEU A 134 21.62 30.21 -30.50
N PRO A 135 22.93 29.95 -30.29
CA PRO A 135 23.89 29.81 -31.41
C PRO A 135 23.69 28.55 -32.27
N ARG A 136 22.94 27.55 -31.77
CA ARG A 136 22.68 26.29 -32.48
C ARG A 136 21.45 26.34 -33.37
N LEU A 137 20.68 27.43 -33.30
CA LEU A 137 19.57 27.69 -34.20
C LEU A 137 20.09 28.06 -35.60
N THR A 138 19.78 27.22 -36.59
CA THR A 138 20.05 27.55 -38.00
C THR A 138 19.06 28.60 -38.47
N LYS A 139 19.33 29.27 -39.61
CA LYS A 139 18.36 30.20 -40.20
C LYS A 139 17.01 29.53 -40.47
N SER A 140 17.01 28.29 -40.94
CA SER A 140 15.81 27.47 -41.04
C SER A 140 15.11 27.35 -39.70
N ASP A 141 15.80 26.88 -38.66
CA ASP A 141 15.22 26.74 -37.32
C ASP A 141 14.66 28.06 -36.80
N LEU A 142 15.37 29.17 -37.04
CA LEU A 142 14.91 30.52 -36.72
C LEU A 142 13.68 30.91 -37.55
N TYR A 143 13.63 30.64 -38.86
CA TYR A 143 12.43 30.86 -39.68
C TYR A 143 11.23 30.01 -39.23
N PHE A 144 11.46 28.87 -38.54
CA PHE A 144 10.41 28.02 -37.97
C PHE A 144 10.05 28.38 -36.52
N LEU A 145 11.02 28.87 -35.73
CA LEU A 145 10.91 29.24 -34.31
C LEU A 145 10.84 30.75 -34.07
N ALA A 146 10.81 31.59 -35.10
CA ALA A 146 10.73 33.04 -34.98
C ALA A 146 9.55 33.60 -35.78
N ASP A 147 8.43 33.79 -35.08
CA ASP A 147 7.67 35.02 -35.23
C ASP A 147 7.45 35.60 -33.82
N PHE A 148 8.03 36.77 -33.58
CA PHE A 148 8.14 37.46 -32.30
C PHE A 148 6.82 38.05 -31.78
N SER A 149 5.69 37.66 -32.37
CA SER A 149 4.38 38.12 -31.95
C SER A 149 3.30 37.03 -31.96
N LEU A 150 3.24 36.13 -32.96
CA LEU A 150 2.06 35.26 -33.13
C LEU A 150 2.29 33.84 -33.71
N PHE A 151 3.53 33.36 -33.91
CA PHE A 151 3.90 31.98 -34.33
C PHE A 151 2.84 31.21 -35.15
N LEU A 152 2.74 31.46 -36.46
CA LEU A 152 2.05 30.60 -37.45
C LEU A 152 3.10 30.06 -38.45
N PRO A 153 3.16 28.74 -38.75
CA PRO A 153 4.22 28.19 -39.61
C PRO A 153 3.81 27.98 -41.08
N PRO A 154 4.79 27.75 -41.97
CA PRO A 154 4.54 27.29 -43.33
C PRO A 154 4.28 25.77 -43.39
N ARG A 155 3.40 25.36 -44.31
CA ARG A 155 2.71 24.06 -44.41
C ARG A 155 3.56 22.78 -44.60
N ARG A 156 4.89 22.79 -44.52
CA ARG A 156 5.73 21.59 -44.78
C ARG A 156 7.02 21.58 -43.96
N PHE A 157 6.93 21.13 -42.71
CA PHE A 157 8.08 20.71 -41.91
C PHE A 157 7.75 19.37 -41.23
N GLU A 158 8.72 18.45 -41.20
CA GLU A 158 8.60 17.13 -40.58
C GLU A 158 8.76 17.21 -39.05
N GLY A 159 7.83 17.87 -38.37
CA GLY A 159 7.60 17.77 -36.91
C GLY A 159 8.70 18.26 -35.95
N THR A 160 8.39 18.35 -34.65
CA THR A 160 9.43 18.52 -33.61
C THR A 160 10.08 17.15 -33.36
N SER A 161 11.24 16.91 -33.98
CA SER A 161 11.94 15.63 -33.81
C SER A 161 12.75 15.61 -32.50
N LEU A 162 12.91 14.41 -31.93
CA LEU A 162 13.82 14.18 -30.80
C LEU A 162 15.26 14.61 -31.15
N GLU A 163 15.68 14.41 -32.39
CA GLU A 163 16.97 14.86 -32.91
C GLU A 163 17.13 16.38 -32.87
N LEU A 164 16.06 17.13 -33.14
CA LEU A 164 16.09 18.59 -33.07
C LEU A 164 16.33 19.06 -31.63
N LEU A 165 15.58 18.54 -30.66
CA LEU A 165 15.79 18.88 -29.25
C LEU A 165 17.15 18.42 -28.73
N ASP A 166 17.63 17.26 -29.18
CA ASP A 166 18.95 16.75 -28.80
C ASP A 166 20.09 17.67 -29.24
N ARG A 167 19.97 18.22 -30.45
CA ARG A 167 20.94 19.16 -31.05
C ARG A 167 20.88 20.55 -30.42
N LEU A 168 19.67 21.07 -30.20
CA LEU A 168 19.44 22.42 -29.68
C LEU A 168 19.71 22.52 -28.18
N GLY A 169 19.48 21.45 -27.42
CA GLY A 169 19.73 21.43 -25.98
C GLY A 169 21.19 21.70 -25.61
N HIS A 170 21.40 22.16 -24.38
CA HIS A 170 22.74 22.31 -23.81
C HIS A 170 23.41 20.93 -23.70
N GLN A 171 24.68 20.84 -24.12
CA GLN A 171 25.44 19.59 -24.06
C GLN A 171 26.15 19.51 -22.71
N LEU A 172 26.06 18.34 -22.06
CA LEU A 172 26.66 18.16 -20.75
C LEU A 172 28.18 18.29 -20.80
N ASP A 173 28.85 17.86 -21.87
CA ASP A 173 30.30 18.03 -22.04
C ASP A 173 30.74 19.50 -22.00
N ASP A 174 29.90 20.42 -22.48
CA ASP A 174 30.19 21.86 -22.47
C ASP A 174 29.85 22.48 -21.11
N MET A 175 28.79 22.00 -20.45
CA MET A 175 28.36 22.50 -19.13
C MET A 175 29.21 21.97 -17.97
N LEU A 176 29.68 20.72 -18.03
CA LEU A 176 30.30 20.02 -16.91
C LEU A 176 31.80 20.33 -16.82
N LEU A 177 32.14 21.34 -16.00
CA LEU A 177 33.51 21.79 -15.80
C LEU A 177 34.33 20.84 -14.90
N ALA A 178 33.68 20.25 -13.89
CA ALA A 178 34.28 19.26 -13.02
C ALA A 178 33.21 18.34 -12.43
N CYS A 179 33.55 17.08 -12.21
CA CYS A 179 32.68 16.08 -11.62
C CYS A 179 33.50 15.15 -10.72
N LYS A 180 33.03 14.93 -9.50
CA LYS A 180 33.56 13.90 -8.60
C LYS A 180 32.43 13.13 -7.95
N TYR A 181 32.61 11.83 -7.83
CA TYR A 181 31.73 10.96 -7.05
C TYR A 181 32.57 10.18 -6.05
N ARG A 182 32.32 10.37 -4.74
CA ARG A 182 33.13 9.78 -3.66
C ARG A 182 34.63 10.10 -3.79
N GLY A 183 34.95 11.31 -4.27
CA GLY A 183 36.32 11.77 -4.52
C GLY A 183 36.93 11.31 -5.85
N GLU A 184 36.35 10.32 -6.54
CA GLU A 184 36.82 9.84 -7.83
C GLU A 184 36.29 10.72 -8.97
N PRO A 185 37.12 11.04 -9.99
CA PRO A 185 36.68 11.86 -11.12
C PRO A 185 35.60 11.15 -11.93
N CYS A 186 34.55 11.89 -12.30
CA CYS A 186 33.52 11.46 -13.25
C CYS A 186 33.47 12.39 -14.48
N GLY A 187 32.71 11.99 -15.49
CA GLY A 187 32.51 12.81 -16.70
C GLY A 187 31.10 12.67 -17.26
N ALA A 188 30.83 13.34 -18.39
CA ALA A 188 29.51 13.37 -19.00
C ALA A 188 28.98 11.98 -19.39
N HIS A 189 29.87 11.04 -19.77
CA HIS A 189 29.54 9.64 -20.07
C HIS A 189 28.91 8.86 -18.90
N ASN A 190 28.99 9.37 -17.66
CA ASN A 190 28.34 8.77 -16.50
C ASN A 190 26.89 9.22 -16.30
N PHE A 191 26.41 10.13 -17.15
CA PHE A 191 25.06 10.64 -17.14
C PHE A 191 24.29 10.09 -18.34
N SER A 192 23.04 9.71 -18.11
CA SER A 192 22.11 9.35 -19.18
C SER A 192 21.30 10.57 -19.60
N THR A 193 20.89 10.63 -20.85
CA THR A 193 20.06 11.73 -21.37
C THR A 193 18.59 11.39 -21.24
N VAL A 194 17.79 12.35 -20.76
CA VAL A 194 16.34 12.26 -20.66
C VAL A 194 15.71 13.55 -21.14
N PHE A 195 14.56 13.46 -21.81
CA PHE A 195 13.80 14.63 -22.23
C PHE A 195 12.69 14.89 -21.22
N THR A 196 12.55 16.14 -20.78
CA THR A 196 11.48 16.59 -19.89
C THR A 196 10.80 17.81 -20.53
N ARG A 197 9.84 18.44 -19.82
CA ARG A 197 9.27 19.72 -20.24
C ARG A 197 10.32 20.84 -20.37
N TYR A 198 11.45 20.76 -19.66
CA TYR A 198 12.57 21.71 -19.82
C TYR A 198 13.47 21.39 -21.03
N GLY A 199 13.13 20.39 -21.85
CA GLY A 199 13.96 19.93 -22.96
C GLY A 199 14.99 18.88 -22.52
N LYS A 200 16.23 19.01 -23.00
CA LYS A 200 17.30 18.02 -22.80
C LYS A 200 17.88 18.11 -21.38
N CYS A 201 17.75 17.03 -20.62
CA CYS A 201 18.24 16.90 -19.26
C CYS A 201 19.16 15.68 -19.09
N TYR A 202 19.85 15.62 -17.96
CA TYR A 202 20.86 14.60 -17.68
C TYR A 202 20.63 13.95 -16.32
N MET A 203 20.69 12.62 -16.26
CA MET A 203 20.47 11.84 -15.05
C MET A 203 21.78 11.17 -14.62
N PHE A 204 22.26 11.51 -13.42
CA PHE A 204 23.34 10.77 -12.79
C PHE A 204 22.78 9.53 -12.08
N ASN A 205 23.44 8.38 -12.26
CA ASN A 205 23.09 7.11 -11.59
C ASN A 205 21.67 6.59 -11.91
N ALA A 206 21.24 6.76 -13.17
CA ALA A 206 20.03 6.14 -13.70
C ALA A 206 20.14 4.61 -13.78
N ASP A 207 18.99 3.93 -13.76
CA ASP A 207 18.91 2.48 -13.97
C ASP A 207 19.08 2.17 -15.46
N GLU A 208 20.22 1.59 -15.83
CA GLU A 208 20.53 1.21 -17.20
C GLU A 208 21.03 -0.24 -17.25
N GLU A 209 20.55 -1.00 -18.23
CA GLU A 209 20.94 -2.39 -18.43
C GLU A 209 22.47 -2.51 -18.57
N GLY A 210 23.09 -3.30 -17.67
CA GLY A 210 24.53 -3.54 -17.65
C GLY A 210 25.37 -2.55 -16.84
N LYS A 211 24.78 -1.51 -16.23
CA LYS A 211 25.46 -0.63 -15.26
C LYS A 211 24.99 -0.96 -13.84
N SER A 212 25.95 -1.17 -12.93
CA SER A 212 25.65 -1.33 -11.51
C SER A 212 25.31 0.01 -10.87
N LEU A 213 24.25 0.06 -10.06
CA LEU A 213 23.91 1.24 -9.28
C LEU A 213 25.06 1.66 -8.37
N ARG A 214 25.33 2.96 -8.34
CA ARG A 214 26.35 3.54 -7.47
C ARG A 214 25.81 3.65 -6.05
N THR A 215 26.68 3.36 -5.10
CA THR A 215 26.34 3.34 -3.68
C THR A 215 27.31 4.17 -2.86
N THR A 216 26.86 4.71 -1.74
CA THR A 216 27.73 5.35 -0.74
C THR A 216 27.98 4.46 0.48
N MET A 217 29.15 4.63 1.11
CA MET A 217 29.58 3.91 2.31
C MET A 217 29.81 4.85 3.50
N LYS A 218 29.67 6.17 3.32
CA LYS A 218 29.88 7.20 4.34
C LYS A 218 29.00 8.42 4.04
N GLY A 219 28.54 9.10 5.08
CA GLY A 219 27.89 10.40 4.95
C GLY A 219 28.87 11.55 4.73
N GLY A 220 28.34 12.74 4.44
CA GLY A 220 29.09 13.98 4.25
C GLY A 220 29.49 14.29 2.80
N THR A 221 29.78 15.56 2.55
CA THR A 221 30.03 16.18 1.23
C THR A 221 31.04 15.42 0.36
N GLY A 222 32.17 14.99 0.93
CA GLY A 222 33.21 14.26 0.19
C GLY A 222 32.82 12.85 -0.30
N ASN A 223 31.70 12.30 0.17
CA ASN A 223 31.24 10.96 -0.17
C ASN A 223 30.01 10.96 -1.10
N GLY A 224 29.63 12.13 -1.61
CA GLY A 224 28.51 12.33 -2.53
C GLY A 224 28.94 12.59 -3.97
N LEU A 225 28.03 13.23 -4.71
CA LEU A 225 28.25 13.78 -6.04
C LEU A 225 28.57 15.28 -5.90
N GLU A 226 29.77 15.69 -6.34
CA GLU A 226 30.20 17.08 -6.43
C GLU A 226 30.37 17.43 -7.91
N ILE A 227 29.58 18.37 -8.42
CA ILE A 227 29.69 18.86 -9.80
C ILE A 227 29.84 20.37 -9.85
N MET A 228 30.64 20.84 -10.80
CA MET A 228 30.77 22.25 -11.16
C MET A 228 30.22 22.42 -12.57
N LEU A 229 29.17 23.24 -12.70
CA LEU A 229 28.45 23.45 -13.94
C LEU A 229 28.61 24.91 -14.41
N ASP A 230 28.73 25.08 -15.72
CA ASP A 230 28.55 26.33 -16.44
C ASP A 230 27.17 26.33 -17.09
N ILE A 231 26.29 27.25 -16.70
CA ILE A 231 24.93 27.34 -17.25
C ILE A 231 24.87 28.00 -18.62
N GLN A 232 25.92 28.72 -19.05
CA GLN A 232 26.01 29.35 -20.37
C GLN A 232 24.89 30.36 -20.66
N GLN A 233 24.69 31.36 -19.78
CA GLN A 233 23.70 32.42 -19.99
C GLN A 233 23.88 33.20 -21.31
N ASP A 234 25.10 33.20 -21.88
CA ASP A 234 25.39 33.80 -23.19
C ASP A 234 24.70 33.07 -24.35
N GLU A 235 24.24 31.84 -24.14
CA GLU A 235 23.51 31.04 -25.13
C GLU A 235 22.00 30.97 -24.87
N TYR A 236 21.50 31.70 -23.87
CA TYR A 236 20.08 31.70 -23.53
C TYR A 236 19.24 32.34 -24.64
N LEU A 237 18.02 31.82 -24.80
CA LEU A 237 17.06 32.46 -25.67
C LEU A 237 16.65 33.82 -25.06
N PRO A 238 16.73 34.91 -25.82
CA PRO A 238 16.24 36.20 -25.39
C PRO A 238 14.71 36.17 -25.23
N VAL A 239 14.22 36.79 -24.14
CA VAL A 239 12.80 36.81 -23.80
C VAL A 239 12.15 38.09 -24.35
N TRP A 240 11.15 37.94 -25.21
CA TRP A 240 10.44 39.06 -25.87
C TRP A 240 8.94 39.11 -25.58
N GLY A 241 8.41 38.17 -24.80
CA GLY A 241 7.01 38.09 -24.38
C GLY A 241 6.85 37.13 -23.20
N GLU A 242 5.67 37.13 -22.57
CA GLU A 242 5.31 36.20 -21.49
C GLU A 242 4.60 34.98 -22.09
N THR A 243 5.21 33.80 -21.97
CA THR A 243 4.56 32.49 -22.16
C THR A 243 4.79 31.62 -20.94
N GLU A 244 3.97 30.58 -20.72
CA GLU A 244 4.15 29.66 -19.59
C GLU A 244 5.54 28.98 -19.58
N GLU A 245 6.20 28.90 -20.74
CA GLU A 245 7.53 28.31 -20.92
C GLU A 245 8.69 29.33 -20.92
N THR A 246 8.42 30.64 -20.80
CA THR A 246 9.49 31.65 -20.74
C THR A 246 10.21 31.65 -19.39
N ALA A 247 11.41 31.09 -19.36
CA ALA A 247 12.25 31.08 -18.16
C ALA A 247 12.91 32.44 -17.92
N PHE A 248 12.33 33.26 -17.04
CA PHE A 248 13.01 34.45 -16.50
C PHE A 248 14.18 34.12 -15.55
N GLU A 249 14.27 32.85 -15.14
CA GLU A 249 15.22 32.36 -14.16
C GLU A 249 16.50 31.84 -14.82
N ALA A 250 17.67 32.30 -14.37
CA ALA A 250 18.96 31.70 -14.71
C ALA A 250 19.40 30.69 -13.64
N GLY A 251 19.83 29.50 -14.07
CA GLY A 251 20.21 28.41 -13.20
C GLY A 251 19.84 27.05 -13.77
N VAL A 252 19.86 26.05 -12.90
CA VAL A 252 19.46 24.68 -13.23
C VAL A 252 18.36 24.20 -12.28
N ARG A 253 17.47 23.34 -12.79
CA ARG A 253 16.50 22.60 -11.98
C ARG A 253 17.02 21.20 -11.72
N VAL A 254 16.94 20.77 -10.46
CA VAL A 254 17.46 19.49 -10.01
C VAL A 254 16.35 18.70 -9.33
N GLN A 255 16.23 17.43 -9.66
CA GLN A 255 15.36 16.48 -8.97
C GLN A 255 16.18 15.30 -8.47
N ILE A 256 15.97 14.95 -7.20
CA ILE A 256 16.55 13.76 -6.57
C ILE A 256 15.41 12.77 -6.41
N HIS A 257 15.54 11.59 -7.01
CA HIS A 257 14.49 10.58 -7.03
C HIS A 257 15.07 9.16 -7.03
N SER A 258 14.20 8.18 -6.78
CA SER A 258 14.57 6.77 -6.91
C SER A 258 14.78 6.41 -8.38
N GLN A 259 15.65 5.45 -8.64
CA GLN A 259 15.90 4.87 -9.96
C GLN A 259 14.64 4.37 -10.66
N ALA A 260 13.69 3.83 -9.89
CA ALA A 260 12.44 3.29 -10.42
C ALA A 260 11.43 4.39 -10.81
N GLU A 261 11.71 5.64 -10.47
CA GLU A 261 10.81 6.77 -10.70
C GLU A 261 11.30 7.62 -11.89
N PRO A 262 10.47 7.90 -12.91
CA PRO A 262 10.85 8.81 -13.98
C PRO A 262 10.91 10.27 -13.49
N PRO A 263 11.78 11.11 -14.09
CA PRO A 263 11.92 12.50 -13.67
C PRO A 263 10.70 13.35 -14.05
N PHE A 264 10.23 14.16 -13.11
CA PHE A 264 9.11 15.09 -13.24
C PHE A 264 9.54 16.48 -12.71
N VAL A 265 10.59 17.01 -13.32
CA VAL A 265 11.40 18.14 -12.82
C VAL A 265 10.61 19.46 -12.72
N HIS A 266 9.61 19.68 -13.57
CA HIS A 266 8.83 20.92 -13.61
C HIS A 266 7.97 21.14 -12.36
N GLU A 267 7.56 20.07 -11.66
CA GLU A 267 6.82 20.19 -10.40
C GLU A 267 7.64 19.78 -9.17
N LEU A 268 8.49 18.75 -9.29
CA LEU A 268 9.22 18.17 -8.16
C LEU A 268 10.67 18.65 -8.04
N GLY A 269 11.17 19.38 -9.04
CA GLY A 269 12.54 19.89 -9.10
C GLY A 269 12.74 21.17 -8.27
N PHE A 270 13.88 21.26 -7.59
CA PHE A 270 14.32 22.48 -6.91
C PHE A 270 15.32 23.25 -7.77
N GLY A 271 15.34 24.58 -7.64
CA GLY A 271 16.27 25.44 -8.37
C GLY A 271 17.64 25.54 -7.69
N VAL A 272 18.70 25.59 -8.48
CA VAL A 272 20.08 25.83 -8.05
C VAL A 272 20.62 27.03 -8.82
N ALA A 273 21.06 28.06 -8.09
CA ALA A 273 21.46 29.34 -8.64
C ALA A 273 22.95 29.38 -9.01
N PRO A 274 23.34 30.11 -10.08
CA PRO A 274 24.74 30.45 -10.36
C PRO A 274 25.34 31.37 -9.28
N GLY A 275 26.66 31.34 -9.14
CA GLY A 275 27.41 32.11 -8.14
C GLY A 275 27.38 31.51 -6.73
N PHE A 276 26.81 30.31 -6.58
CA PHE A 276 26.75 29.61 -5.31
C PHE A 276 27.24 28.16 -5.43
N GLN A 277 27.80 27.67 -4.34
CA GLN A 277 27.94 26.25 -4.07
C GLN A 277 26.78 25.82 -3.18
N THR A 278 25.90 24.99 -3.71
CA THR A 278 24.71 24.48 -3.02
C THR A 278 24.98 23.08 -2.50
N PHE A 279 24.87 22.91 -1.19
CA PHE A 279 24.94 21.64 -0.49
C PHE A 279 23.52 21.11 -0.30
N VAL A 280 23.30 19.88 -0.75
CA VAL A 280 22.04 19.16 -0.62
C VAL A 280 22.30 17.93 0.23
N ALA A 281 22.05 18.09 1.53
CA ALA A 281 22.09 16.97 2.46
C ALA A 281 20.81 16.15 2.30
N THR A 282 20.96 14.86 2.00
CA THR A 282 19.85 13.95 1.71
C THR A 282 19.70 12.88 2.78
N GLN A 283 18.47 12.44 2.99
CA GLN A 283 18.13 11.31 3.84
C GLN A 283 17.13 10.40 3.12
N GLU A 284 17.43 9.11 3.03
CA GLU A 284 16.55 8.11 2.43
C GLU A 284 15.38 7.80 3.39
N GLN A 285 14.17 7.85 2.87
CA GLN A 285 12.94 7.45 3.55
C GLN A 285 12.28 6.31 2.78
N ARG A 286 11.97 5.21 3.45
CA ARG A 286 11.23 4.07 2.90
C ARG A 286 9.81 4.07 3.45
N LEU A 287 8.84 4.25 2.56
CA LEU A 287 7.43 4.35 2.92
C LEU A 287 6.71 3.07 2.49
N THR A 288 6.03 2.46 3.45
CA THR A 288 5.17 1.28 3.22
C THR A 288 3.73 1.61 3.62
N TYR A 289 2.82 1.54 2.65
CA TYR A 289 1.39 1.78 2.81
C TYR A 289 0.60 0.48 2.78
N LEU A 290 -0.61 0.51 3.35
CA LEU A 290 -1.51 -0.64 3.33
C LEU A 290 -2.49 -0.57 2.15
N PRO A 291 -2.80 -1.72 1.52
CA PRO A 291 -3.80 -1.79 0.47
C PRO A 291 -5.23 -1.70 1.04
N PRO A 292 -6.24 -1.50 0.16
CA PRO A 292 -7.65 -1.60 0.55
C PRO A 292 -7.96 -2.93 1.23
N PRO A 293 -8.80 -2.97 2.28
CA PRO A 293 -9.60 -1.88 2.86
C PRO A 293 -8.91 -1.01 3.92
N TRP A 294 -7.64 -1.27 4.28
CA TRP A 294 -6.94 -0.51 5.34
C TRP A 294 -6.33 0.81 4.87
N GLY A 295 -6.06 0.92 3.56
CA GLY A 295 -5.58 2.12 2.91
C GLY A 295 -5.95 2.12 1.43
N GLU A 296 -5.29 2.94 0.63
CA GLU A 296 -5.63 3.11 -0.79
C GLU A 296 -4.46 2.85 -1.74
N CYS A 297 -3.39 2.22 -1.27
CA CYS A 297 -2.21 2.02 -2.10
C CYS A 297 -2.44 1.01 -3.22
N VAL A 298 -1.66 1.17 -4.31
CA VAL A 298 -1.67 0.30 -5.49
C VAL A 298 -0.37 -0.51 -5.54
N SER A 299 -0.49 -1.79 -5.90
CA SER A 299 0.65 -2.69 -6.14
C SER A 299 0.51 -3.31 -7.53
N GLY A 300 1.47 -3.06 -8.42
CA GLY A 300 1.44 -3.55 -9.81
C GLY A 300 2.25 -2.64 -10.74
N ALA A 301 2.33 -3.00 -12.02
CA ALA A 301 2.81 -2.11 -13.08
C ALA A 301 1.64 -1.30 -13.66
N PRO A 302 1.86 -0.11 -14.23
CA PRO A 302 0.81 0.64 -14.92
C PRO A 302 0.29 -0.10 -16.16
N ASP A 303 -1.01 0.02 -16.43
CA ASP A 303 -1.73 -0.76 -17.45
C ASP A 303 -1.23 -0.55 -18.89
N SER A 304 -0.64 0.62 -19.18
CA SER A 304 -0.13 0.96 -20.52
C SER A 304 1.18 0.28 -20.90
N GLY A 305 1.92 -0.24 -19.92
CA GLY A 305 3.21 -0.89 -20.15
C GLY A 305 4.38 0.04 -20.52
N PHE A 306 4.21 1.36 -20.48
CA PHE A 306 5.31 2.31 -20.74
C PHE A 306 6.40 2.27 -19.66
N PHE A 307 6.03 1.95 -18.43
CA PHE A 307 6.93 1.86 -17.29
C PHE A 307 6.80 0.49 -16.63
N GLN A 308 7.94 -0.10 -16.24
CA GLN A 308 7.95 -1.42 -15.60
C GLN A 308 7.47 -1.37 -14.14
N VAL A 309 7.74 -0.26 -13.45
CA VAL A 309 7.40 -0.05 -12.04
C VAL A 309 6.39 1.09 -11.94
N TYR A 310 5.34 0.89 -11.15
CA TYR A 310 4.37 1.94 -10.86
C TYR A 310 4.96 2.95 -9.86
N SER A 311 4.96 4.21 -10.26
CA SER A 311 5.19 5.36 -9.39
C SER A 311 4.10 6.40 -9.65
N VAL A 312 3.94 7.36 -8.73
CA VAL A 312 2.96 8.44 -8.90
C VAL A 312 3.27 9.27 -10.13
N THR A 313 4.55 9.56 -10.39
CA THR A 313 5.01 10.29 -11.58
C THR A 313 4.85 9.50 -12.87
N ALA A 314 5.13 8.19 -12.87
CA ALA A 314 4.88 7.32 -14.02
C ALA A 314 3.39 7.30 -14.39
N CYS A 315 2.50 7.18 -13.40
CA CYS A 315 1.05 7.25 -13.59
C CYS A 315 0.61 8.59 -14.20
N ARG A 316 1.18 9.71 -13.73
CA ARG A 316 0.84 11.04 -14.24
C ARG A 316 1.32 11.23 -15.68
N ILE A 317 2.56 10.87 -15.99
CA ILE A 317 3.09 10.93 -17.36
C ILE A 317 2.25 10.04 -18.28
N ASP A 318 1.89 8.83 -17.84
CA ASP A 318 1.02 7.94 -18.60
C ASP A 318 -0.35 8.57 -18.87
N CYS A 319 -0.97 9.16 -17.86
CA CYS A 319 -2.28 9.80 -17.99
C CYS A 319 -2.24 11.01 -18.94
N GLU A 320 -1.24 11.89 -18.78
CA GLU A 320 -1.02 13.03 -19.67
C GLU A 320 -0.78 12.57 -21.11
N THR A 321 0.04 11.53 -21.30
CA THR A 321 0.36 10.97 -22.62
C THR A 321 -0.89 10.43 -23.30
N ARG A 322 -1.68 9.61 -22.59
CA ARG A 322 -2.91 9.02 -23.12
C ARG A 322 -3.92 10.10 -23.50
N TYR A 323 -4.11 11.10 -22.62
CA TYR A 323 -5.03 12.21 -22.86
C TYR A 323 -4.64 13.02 -24.11
N ILE A 324 -3.36 13.30 -24.29
CA ILE A 324 -2.87 14.06 -25.45
C ILE A 324 -2.91 13.24 -26.74
N VAL A 325 -2.60 11.94 -26.67
CA VAL A 325 -2.73 11.05 -27.82
C VAL A 325 -4.20 10.90 -28.24
N GLU A 326 -5.13 10.77 -27.30
CA GLU A 326 -6.58 10.66 -27.57
C GLU A 326 -7.16 11.95 -28.16
N ASN A 327 -6.75 13.13 -27.67
CA ASN A 327 -7.31 14.41 -28.10
C ASN A 327 -6.60 15.03 -29.31
N CYS A 328 -5.27 14.88 -29.40
CA CYS A 328 -4.44 15.56 -30.40
C CYS A 328 -3.79 14.59 -31.41
N ASN A 329 -3.91 13.26 -31.24
CA ASN A 329 -3.31 12.23 -32.10
C ASN A 329 -1.78 12.35 -32.28
N CYS A 330 -1.12 13.00 -31.32
CA CYS A 330 0.32 13.18 -31.29
C CYS A 330 0.79 13.10 -29.83
N ARG A 331 2.11 13.07 -29.62
CA ARG A 331 2.69 13.16 -28.27
C ARG A 331 3.80 14.21 -28.22
N MET A 332 4.04 14.76 -27.04
CA MET A 332 5.18 15.64 -26.80
C MET A 332 6.49 14.85 -26.71
N VAL A 333 7.63 15.51 -26.83
CA VAL A 333 8.93 14.80 -26.95
C VAL A 333 9.31 14.01 -25.69
N TYR A 334 8.94 14.51 -24.51
CA TYR A 334 9.19 13.82 -23.24
C TYR A 334 8.20 12.69 -22.92
N MET A 335 7.11 12.57 -23.69
CA MET A 335 6.08 11.56 -23.45
C MET A 335 6.50 10.22 -24.04
N PRO A 336 6.32 9.09 -23.33
CA PRO A 336 6.61 7.77 -23.86
C PRO A 336 5.63 7.33 -24.97
N GLY A 337 5.93 6.21 -25.62
CA GLY A 337 5.07 5.56 -26.62
C GLY A 337 5.47 5.79 -28.08
N ASP A 338 4.72 5.15 -28.99
CA ASP A 338 5.06 5.09 -30.43
C ASP A 338 4.30 6.10 -31.29
N SER A 339 3.38 6.87 -30.70
CA SER A 339 2.65 7.93 -31.39
C SER A 339 3.61 8.96 -32.00
N PRO A 340 3.25 9.61 -33.12
CA PRO A 340 4.11 10.62 -33.73
C PRO A 340 4.27 11.84 -32.83
N TYR A 341 5.44 12.49 -32.93
CA TYR A 341 5.67 13.76 -32.23
C TYR A 341 4.77 14.86 -32.78
N CYS A 342 4.27 15.73 -31.88
CA CYS A 342 3.45 16.87 -32.27
C CYS A 342 4.24 17.86 -33.16
N THR A 343 3.59 18.42 -34.17
CA THR A 343 4.14 19.57 -34.90
C THR A 343 4.08 20.83 -34.02
N PRO A 344 4.86 21.89 -34.31
CA PRO A 344 4.75 23.15 -33.58
C PRO A 344 3.34 23.75 -33.59
N GLU A 345 2.58 23.59 -34.69
CA GLU A 345 1.16 23.98 -34.75
C GLU A 345 0.32 23.20 -33.75
N GLN A 346 0.45 21.86 -33.76
CA GLN A 346 -0.28 20.99 -32.84
C GLN A 346 0.10 21.24 -31.39
N TYR A 347 1.35 21.60 -31.13
CA TYR A 347 1.84 21.90 -29.79
C TYR A 347 1.08 23.09 -29.18
N LYS A 348 1.02 24.20 -29.93
CA LYS A 348 0.35 25.45 -29.52
C LYS A 348 -1.17 25.37 -29.59
N ASP A 349 -1.72 24.84 -30.68
CA ASP A 349 -3.16 24.90 -30.94
C ASP A 349 -3.94 23.79 -30.23
N CYS A 350 -3.27 22.68 -29.85
CA CYS A 350 -3.92 21.53 -29.22
C CYS A 350 -3.25 21.11 -27.91
N ALA A 351 -1.97 20.74 -27.93
CA ALA A 351 -1.35 20.01 -26.84
C ALA A 351 -1.21 20.84 -25.55
N GLU A 352 -0.72 22.08 -25.65
CA GLU A 352 -0.64 23.03 -24.52
C GLU A 352 -2.02 23.34 -23.91
N PRO A 353 -3.02 23.83 -24.69
CA PRO A 353 -4.36 24.05 -24.17
C PRO A 353 -5.01 22.79 -23.58
N ALA A 354 -4.77 21.61 -24.16
CA ALA A 354 -5.30 20.35 -23.66
C ALA A 354 -4.69 19.97 -22.30
N LEU A 355 -3.37 20.13 -22.12
CA LEU A 355 -2.73 19.93 -20.82
C LEU A 355 -3.21 20.95 -19.77
N ALA A 356 -3.37 22.21 -20.16
CA ALA A 356 -3.92 23.24 -19.28
C ALA A 356 -5.39 22.95 -18.92
N ALA A 357 -6.18 22.44 -19.86
CA ALA A 357 -7.54 22.00 -19.59
C ALA A 357 -7.57 20.77 -18.67
N LEU A 358 -6.63 19.84 -18.82
CA LEU A 358 -6.50 18.66 -17.95
C LEU A 358 -6.15 19.02 -16.51
N SER A 359 -5.32 20.04 -16.30
CA SER A 359 -4.97 20.50 -14.95
C SER A 359 -6.11 21.26 -14.26
N VAL A 360 -6.96 21.96 -15.03
CA VAL A 360 -8.12 22.71 -14.52
C VAL A 360 -9.38 21.85 -14.39
N ALA A 361 -9.55 20.85 -15.25
CA ALA A 361 -10.66 19.90 -15.20
C ALA A 361 -10.57 19.08 -13.92
N GLU A 362 -11.30 19.52 -12.89
CA GLU A 362 -11.37 18.97 -11.55
C GLU A 362 -11.19 17.45 -11.48
N GLY A 363 -10.04 17.01 -10.96
CA GLY A 363 -9.85 15.85 -10.07
C GLY A 363 -10.26 14.44 -10.53
N ASN A 364 -10.98 14.26 -11.62
CA ASN A 364 -11.57 12.97 -12.00
C ASN A 364 -10.87 12.29 -13.18
N SER A 365 -10.11 13.01 -14.00
CA SER A 365 -9.49 12.42 -15.22
C SER A 365 -8.22 11.63 -14.92
N CYS A 366 -7.35 12.13 -14.03
CA CYS A 366 -6.06 11.51 -13.69
C CYS A 366 -5.89 11.35 -12.17
N VAL A 367 -6.50 10.31 -11.58
CA VAL A 367 -6.32 9.97 -10.16
C VAL A 367 -5.17 8.98 -10.00
N CYS A 368 -3.98 9.49 -9.68
CA CYS A 368 -2.81 8.67 -9.39
C CYS A 368 -2.66 8.44 -7.89
N ARG A 369 -2.88 7.20 -7.45
CA ARG A 369 -2.71 6.79 -6.04
C ARG A 369 -1.26 6.44 -5.73
N ASN A 370 -0.89 6.43 -4.45
CA ASN A 370 0.46 6.08 -4.05
C ASN A 370 0.73 4.57 -4.22
N PRO A 371 1.94 4.16 -4.63
CA PRO A 371 2.37 2.78 -4.55
C PRO A 371 2.41 2.30 -3.09
N CYS A 372 2.25 1.00 -2.87
CA CYS A 372 2.37 0.43 -1.53
C CYS A 372 3.79 0.51 -0.97
N ASN A 373 4.81 0.45 -1.83
CA ASN A 373 6.21 0.62 -1.45
C ASN A 373 6.81 1.76 -2.27
N MET A 374 7.41 2.74 -1.60
CA MET A 374 8.18 3.77 -2.30
C MET A 374 9.36 4.26 -1.46
N THR A 375 10.38 4.73 -2.17
CA THR A 375 11.53 5.41 -1.59
C THR A 375 11.46 6.88 -1.92
N ARG A 376 11.60 7.73 -0.89
CA ARG A 376 11.64 9.18 -1.00
C ARG A 376 12.95 9.69 -0.43
N TYR A 377 13.46 10.78 -0.98
CA TYR A 377 14.63 11.47 -0.44
C TYR A 377 14.22 12.81 0.15
N ASN A 378 14.35 12.93 1.47
CA ASN A 378 14.30 14.23 2.13
C ASN A 378 15.59 14.97 1.81
N LYS A 379 15.48 16.30 1.69
CA LYS A 379 16.58 17.18 1.31
C LYS A 379 16.60 18.43 2.17
N GLU A 380 17.78 18.76 2.67
CA GLU A 380 18.08 20.03 3.33
C GLU A 380 19.09 20.79 2.48
N LEU A 381 18.74 22.03 2.12
CA LEU A 381 19.54 22.86 1.24
C LEU A 381 20.28 23.92 2.05
N SER A 382 21.57 24.06 1.78
CA SER A 382 22.37 25.20 2.24
C SER A 382 23.28 25.69 1.13
N MET A 383 23.70 26.95 1.18
CA MET A 383 24.46 27.57 0.10
C MET A 383 25.56 28.49 0.62
N VAL A 384 26.68 28.50 -0.09
CA VAL A 384 27.79 29.43 0.12
C VAL A 384 28.17 30.09 -1.20
N ARG A 385 28.71 31.31 -1.14
CA ARG A 385 29.08 32.07 -2.34
C ARG A 385 30.33 31.48 -2.99
N ILE A 386 30.31 31.35 -4.32
CA ILE A 386 31.47 31.02 -5.15
C ILE A 386 31.58 32.03 -6.31
N PRO A 387 32.78 32.52 -6.67
CA PRO A 387 34.06 32.29 -6.02
C PRO A 387 34.31 33.18 -4.80
N SER A 388 35.30 32.78 -4.00
CA SER A 388 35.94 33.67 -3.02
C SER A 388 36.83 34.70 -3.73
N LYS A 389 37.10 35.83 -3.09
CA LYS A 389 37.97 36.88 -3.66
C LYS A 389 39.35 36.38 -4.11
N THR A 390 39.88 35.34 -3.45
CA THR A 390 41.18 34.75 -3.78
C THR A 390 41.10 33.72 -4.90
N SER A 391 39.99 32.99 -5.01
CA SER A 391 39.80 31.95 -6.04
C SER A 391 39.28 32.51 -7.37
N ALA A 392 38.68 33.70 -7.39
CA ALA A 392 38.19 34.37 -8.59
C ALA A 392 39.25 34.41 -9.72
N ARG A 393 40.42 34.98 -9.44
CA ARG A 393 41.54 35.07 -10.40
C ARG A 393 42.04 33.72 -10.90
N TYR A 394 41.97 32.69 -10.06
CA TYR A 394 42.37 31.34 -10.45
C TYR A 394 41.38 30.74 -11.45
N LEU A 395 40.09 30.86 -11.19
CA LEU A 395 39.04 30.35 -12.08
C LEU A 395 39.00 31.10 -13.40
N GLU A 396 39.20 32.42 -13.38
CA GLU A 396 39.36 33.23 -14.59
C GLU A 396 40.45 32.68 -15.51
N LYS A 397 41.64 32.42 -14.95
CA LYS A 397 42.77 31.89 -15.72
C LYS A 397 42.55 30.43 -16.15
N LYS A 398 41.91 29.62 -15.32
CA LYS A 398 41.65 28.20 -15.59
C LYS A 398 40.64 28.02 -16.72
N PHE A 399 39.56 28.79 -16.72
CA PHE A 399 38.47 28.68 -17.70
C PHE A 399 38.52 29.73 -18.81
N ASN A 400 39.48 30.66 -18.75
CA ASN A 400 39.64 31.76 -19.71
C ASN A 400 38.36 32.60 -19.86
N ARG A 401 37.70 32.91 -18.73
CA ARG A 401 36.46 33.72 -18.66
C ARG A 401 36.65 34.86 -17.67
N SER A 402 35.83 35.91 -17.79
CA SER A 402 35.89 37.08 -16.90
C SER A 402 35.33 36.78 -15.51
N GLU A 403 35.74 37.55 -14.49
CA GLU A 403 35.25 37.40 -13.11
C GLU A 403 33.71 37.42 -13.05
N LYS A 404 33.11 38.36 -13.79
CA LYS A 404 31.66 38.51 -13.90
C LYS A 404 31.00 37.29 -14.55
N TYR A 405 31.61 36.73 -15.59
CA TYR A 405 31.08 35.50 -16.21
C TYR A 405 31.08 34.35 -15.20
N ILE A 406 32.14 34.21 -14.40
CA ILE A 406 32.24 33.16 -13.38
C ILE A 406 31.14 33.32 -12.33
N THR A 407 30.88 34.54 -11.83
CA THR A 407 29.82 34.76 -10.83
C THR A 407 28.43 34.52 -11.39
N ASP A 408 28.22 34.84 -12.67
CA ASP A 408 26.89 34.81 -13.27
C ASP A 408 26.58 33.43 -13.87
N ASN A 409 27.58 32.60 -14.20
CA ASN A 409 27.36 31.33 -14.91
C ASN A 409 27.77 30.08 -14.15
N ILE A 410 28.77 30.15 -13.27
CA ILE A 410 29.27 28.95 -12.59
C ILE A 410 28.47 28.68 -11.33
N LEU A 411 28.01 27.44 -11.17
CA LEU A 411 27.50 26.90 -9.91
C LEU A 411 28.22 25.62 -9.53
N VAL A 412 28.20 25.31 -8.24
CA VAL A 412 28.65 24.02 -7.72
C VAL A 412 27.48 23.37 -7.00
N LEU A 413 27.19 22.11 -7.31
CA LEU A 413 26.17 21.31 -6.67
C LEU A 413 26.84 20.13 -5.96
N ASP A 414 26.54 19.98 -4.68
CA ASP A 414 27.06 18.91 -3.83
C ASP A 414 25.88 18.14 -3.23
N VAL A 415 25.65 16.91 -3.70
CA VAL A 415 24.57 16.03 -3.24
C VAL A 415 25.16 14.86 -2.48
N PHE A 416 24.82 14.73 -1.20
CA PHE A 416 25.38 13.70 -0.31
C PHE A 416 24.35 13.26 0.73
N PHE A 417 24.58 12.11 1.37
CA PHE A 417 23.79 11.69 2.51
C PHE A 417 24.33 12.32 3.81
N GLU A 418 23.45 12.82 4.67
CA GLU A 418 23.85 13.37 5.98
C GLU A 418 24.54 12.30 6.84
N ALA A 419 23.89 11.14 6.97
CA ALA A 419 24.38 9.96 7.64
C ALA A 419 23.96 8.69 6.88
N LEU A 420 24.56 7.55 7.20
CA LEU A 420 24.18 6.24 6.61
C LEU A 420 23.04 5.59 7.39
N ASN A 421 21.95 6.32 7.51
CA ASN A 421 20.71 5.81 8.06
C ASN A 421 19.57 6.06 7.08
N TYR A 422 18.58 5.18 7.12
CA TYR A 422 17.32 5.40 6.45
C TYR A 422 16.20 5.42 7.48
N GLU A 423 15.19 6.22 7.19
CA GLU A 423 13.97 6.28 7.97
C GLU A 423 12.92 5.38 7.32
N THR A 424 12.39 4.42 8.08
CA THR A 424 11.32 3.56 7.61
C THR A 424 10.00 3.99 8.24
N ILE A 425 9.03 4.35 7.39
CA ILE A 425 7.69 4.79 7.77
C ILE A 425 6.69 3.76 7.25
N GLU A 426 6.12 2.96 8.15
CA GLU A 426 5.21 1.87 7.79
C GLU A 426 3.82 2.08 8.39
N GLN A 427 2.78 1.89 7.58
CA GLN A 427 1.42 1.74 8.07
C GLN A 427 1.18 0.30 8.53
N LYS A 428 0.79 0.12 9.79
CA LYS A 428 0.45 -1.18 10.38
C LYS A 428 -1.02 -1.22 10.78
N LYS A 429 -1.60 -2.41 10.70
CA LYS A 429 -2.98 -2.67 11.15
C LYS A 429 -3.02 -2.47 12.66
N ALA A 430 -3.83 -1.53 13.14
CA ALA A 430 -3.95 -1.25 14.57
C ALA A 430 -4.75 -2.34 15.29
N TYR A 431 -5.64 -3.02 14.56
CA TYR A 431 -6.48 -4.06 15.13
C TYR A 431 -6.60 -5.25 14.18
N GLU A 432 -6.05 -6.39 14.59
CA GLU A 432 -6.08 -7.63 13.84
C GLU A 432 -7.20 -8.56 14.34
N ILE A 433 -7.51 -9.59 13.55
CA ILE A 433 -8.51 -10.61 13.91
C ILE A 433 -8.15 -11.29 15.23
N ALA A 434 -6.86 -11.51 15.50
CA ALA A 434 -6.40 -12.05 16.77
C ALA A 434 -6.76 -11.15 17.96
N GLY A 435 -6.62 -9.82 17.79
CA GLY A 435 -7.05 -8.83 18.80
C GLY A 435 -8.56 -8.84 19.02
N LEU A 436 -9.34 -8.92 17.94
CA LEU A 436 -10.81 -9.03 18.00
C LEU A 436 -11.26 -10.26 18.79
N LEU A 437 -10.72 -11.44 18.47
CA LEU A 437 -11.06 -12.69 19.15
C LEU A 437 -10.61 -12.67 20.61
N GLY A 438 -9.46 -12.07 20.91
CA GLY A 438 -8.97 -11.87 22.27
C GLY A 438 -9.90 -11.00 23.11
N ASP A 439 -10.34 -9.86 22.58
CA ASP A 439 -11.23 -8.93 23.28
C ASP A 439 -12.63 -9.52 23.49
N ILE A 440 -13.22 -10.14 22.45
CA ILE A 440 -14.53 -10.79 22.56
C ILE A 440 -14.46 -11.99 23.52
N GLY A 441 -13.45 -12.86 23.37
CA GLY A 441 -13.26 -14.02 24.25
C GLY A 441 -13.04 -13.62 25.70
N GLY A 442 -12.26 -12.57 25.94
CA GLY A 442 -12.05 -12.00 27.28
C GLY A 442 -13.35 -11.46 27.89
N GLN A 443 -14.15 -10.73 27.12
CA GLN A 443 -15.45 -10.22 27.57
C GLN A 443 -16.45 -11.35 27.84
N MET A 444 -16.52 -12.36 26.96
CA MET A 444 -17.38 -13.54 27.15
C MET A 444 -17.02 -14.30 28.43
N GLY A 445 -15.73 -14.50 28.68
CA GLY A 445 -15.23 -15.11 29.90
C GLY A 445 -15.53 -14.29 31.16
N LEU A 446 -15.44 -12.95 31.08
CA LEU A 446 -15.68 -12.06 32.20
C LEU A 446 -17.16 -11.93 32.58
N PHE A 447 -18.05 -11.67 31.61
CA PHE A 447 -19.46 -11.37 31.89
C PHE A 447 -20.31 -12.62 32.12
N VAL A 448 -20.06 -13.69 31.36
CA VAL A 448 -20.92 -14.87 31.31
C VAL A 448 -20.17 -16.14 31.74
N GLY A 449 -18.83 -16.11 31.74
CA GLY A 449 -18.00 -17.30 31.96
C GLY A 449 -18.10 -18.32 30.83
N ALA A 450 -18.57 -17.88 29.67
CA ALA A 450 -18.71 -18.73 28.51
C ALA A 450 -17.37 -18.80 27.76
N SER A 451 -17.09 -19.99 27.23
CA SER A 451 -16.00 -20.21 26.28
C SER A 451 -16.57 -20.64 24.93
N ILE A 452 -15.71 -20.82 23.93
CA ILE A 452 -16.11 -21.39 22.65
C ILE A 452 -16.75 -22.78 22.82
N LEU A 453 -16.31 -23.56 23.81
CA LEU A 453 -16.90 -24.87 24.13
C LEU A 453 -18.34 -24.72 24.63
N THR A 454 -18.62 -23.69 25.42
CA THR A 454 -19.98 -23.38 25.90
C THR A 454 -20.92 -23.01 24.75
N ILE A 455 -20.41 -22.36 23.69
CA ILE A 455 -21.18 -22.09 22.48
C ILE A 455 -21.46 -23.40 21.72
N LEU A 456 -20.46 -24.28 21.59
CA LEU A 456 -20.63 -25.57 20.92
C LEU A 456 -21.63 -26.47 21.69
N GLU A 457 -21.58 -26.48 23.02
CA GLU A 457 -22.57 -27.17 23.87
C GLU A 457 -23.99 -26.62 23.66
N LEU A 458 -24.13 -25.31 23.48
CA LEU A 458 -25.43 -24.71 23.17
C LEU A 458 -25.94 -25.14 21.80
N PHE A 459 -25.07 -25.18 20.78
CA PHE A 459 -25.44 -25.67 19.46
C PHE A 459 -25.82 -27.15 19.47
N ASP A 460 -25.08 -27.98 20.19
CA ASP A 460 -25.37 -29.41 20.34
C ASP A 460 -26.73 -29.61 21.02
N TYR A 461 -27.00 -28.88 22.10
CA TYR A 461 -28.31 -28.89 22.77
C TYR A 461 -29.45 -28.43 21.84
N VAL A 462 -29.27 -27.33 21.11
CA VAL A 462 -30.28 -26.84 20.15
C VAL A 462 -30.49 -27.84 19.02
N TYR A 463 -29.43 -28.51 18.55
CA TYR A 463 -29.49 -29.55 17.53
C TYR A 463 -30.27 -30.78 18.02
N GLU A 464 -29.98 -31.28 19.22
CA GLU A 464 -30.74 -32.39 19.83
C GLU A 464 -32.21 -32.04 20.03
N VAL A 465 -32.51 -30.82 20.51
CA VAL A 465 -33.90 -30.35 20.70
C VAL A 465 -34.62 -30.26 19.36
N SER A 466 -33.97 -29.70 18.33
CA SER A 466 -34.54 -29.60 16.97
C SER A 466 -34.80 -30.98 16.36
N LEU A 467 -33.93 -31.97 16.62
CA LEU A 467 -34.14 -33.37 16.24
C LEU A 467 -35.35 -33.97 16.99
N SER A 468 -35.54 -33.64 18.26
CA SER A 468 -36.69 -34.14 19.04
C SER A 468 -38.02 -33.51 18.64
N GLN A 469 -37.98 -32.31 18.06
CA GLN A 469 -39.14 -31.55 17.57
C GLN A 469 -39.50 -31.81 16.11
N THR A 470 -38.74 -32.63 15.39
CA THR A 470 -39.15 -33.16 14.08
C THR A 470 -39.88 -34.50 14.31
N PRO A 471 -41.23 -34.54 14.34
CA PRO A 471 -41.94 -35.80 14.39
C PRO A 471 -41.94 -36.37 12.96
N ASP A 472 -41.38 -37.57 12.81
CA ASP A 472 -41.67 -38.53 11.73
C ASP A 472 -41.40 -38.12 10.28
N LEU A 473 -40.14 -38.18 9.83
CA LEU A 473 -39.81 -38.57 8.44
C LEU A 473 -38.65 -39.57 8.28
N VAL A 474 -38.06 -40.07 9.37
CA VAL A 474 -37.03 -41.16 9.32
C VAL A 474 -37.45 -42.37 10.18
N GLY A 475 -38.73 -42.49 10.49
CA GLY A 475 -39.32 -43.60 11.25
C GLY A 475 -39.93 -44.68 10.37
N ASN A 476 -39.39 -44.98 9.18
CA ASN A 476 -39.93 -46.08 8.37
C ASN A 476 -38.89 -46.77 7.48
N GLN A 477 -37.83 -47.33 8.09
CA GLN A 477 -37.00 -48.33 7.36
C GLN A 477 -36.40 -49.47 8.20
N SER A 478 -36.68 -49.55 9.51
CA SER A 478 -36.13 -50.62 10.37
C SER A 478 -37.20 -51.42 11.10
N ARG A 479 -38.17 -51.98 10.38
CA ARG A 479 -38.90 -53.19 10.79
C ARG A 479 -39.19 -54.06 9.57
N LYS A 480 -38.25 -54.95 9.24
CA LYS A 480 -38.56 -56.25 8.60
C LYS A 480 -38.22 -57.38 9.59
N PRO A 481 -38.98 -58.48 9.59
CA PRO A 481 -39.06 -59.40 10.72
C PRO A 481 -37.96 -60.46 10.69
N GLU A 482 -37.19 -60.57 11.77
CA GLU A 482 -36.47 -61.80 12.12
C GLU A 482 -37.45 -62.78 12.78
N GLN A 483 -38.21 -63.48 11.94
CA GLN A 483 -38.90 -64.71 12.32
C GLN A 483 -38.67 -65.74 11.22
N GLU A 484 -37.49 -66.36 11.22
CA GLU A 484 -37.28 -67.74 10.80
C GLU A 484 -35.88 -68.16 11.27
N ILE A 485 -35.68 -69.45 11.52
CA ILE A 485 -34.46 -70.08 12.09
C ILE A 485 -34.37 -70.03 13.63
N ARG A 486 -35.44 -70.50 14.30
CA ARG A 486 -35.28 -71.18 15.60
C ARG A 486 -36.16 -72.43 15.69
N ALA A 487 -36.07 -73.27 14.67
CA ALA A 487 -36.53 -74.66 14.70
C ALA A 487 -35.55 -75.49 13.86
N GLY A 488 -34.69 -76.25 14.54
CA GLY A 488 -33.76 -77.18 13.87
C GLY A 488 -32.32 -77.06 14.34
N ASN A 489 -32.04 -77.35 15.61
CA ASN A 489 -30.77 -78.01 15.97
C ASN A 489 -30.82 -78.56 17.41
N GLN A 490 -31.72 -79.51 17.64
CA GLN A 490 -31.49 -80.59 18.59
C GLN A 490 -31.26 -81.86 17.78
N ASN A 491 -30.03 -82.06 17.32
CA ASN A 491 -29.41 -83.37 17.07
C ASN A 491 -28.09 -83.17 16.32
N ARG A 492 -26.97 -83.08 17.05
CA ARG A 492 -25.92 -84.12 16.99
C ARG A 492 -24.82 -83.81 17.99
N LYS A 493 -24.74 -84.67 19.00
CA LYS A 493 -23.53 -84.94 19.75
C LYS A 493 -22.43 -85.41 18.79
N ARG A 494 -21.19 -85.01 19.09
CA ARG A 494 -19.95 -85.81 19.16
C ARG A 494 -18.79 -85.24 18.35
N VAL A 495 -17.63 -85.36 19.00
CA VAL A 495 -16.26 -85.18 18.53
C VAL A 495 -15.86 -83.72 18.48
N GLY A 496 -14.81 -83.23 19.16
CA GLY A 496 -13.72 -83.81 19.94
C GLY A 496 -12.71 -82.65 20.04
N ASN A 497 -12.49 -82.13 21.26
CA ASN A 497 -11.27 -82.34 22.02
C ASN A 497 -10.01 -81.74 21.38
N GLN A 498 -9.47 -80.67 22.00
CA GLN A 498 -8.04 -80.38 22.28
C GLN A 498 -7.82 -78.86 22.36
N SER A 499 -7.47 -78.34 23.56
CA SER A 499 -6.10 -77.91 23.97
C SER A 499 -5.61 -76.67 23.22
N ARG A 500 -4.96 -75.66 23.80
CA ARG A 500 -4.36 -75.41 25.11
C ARG A 500 -4.10 -73.89 25.20
N LYS A 501 -3.82 -73.45 26.43
CA LYS A 501 -3.47 -72.11 26.91
C LYS A 501 -2.18 -71.49 26.30
N PRO A 502 -1.89 -70.20 26.61
CA PRO A 502 -1.01 -69.27 25.88
C PRO A 502 0.42 -69.17 26.44
N GLU A 503 1.27 -68.39 25.77
CA GLU A 503 2.51 -67.66 26.19
C GLU A 503 3.50 -67.68 25.01
N GLN A 504 4.50 -66.82 24.80
CA GLN A 504 4.96 -65.50 25.23
C GLN A 504 6.27 -65.30 24.43
N GLU A 505 6.63 -64.05 24.12
CA GLU A 505 7.96 -63.50 23.78
C GLU A 505 9.01 -64.33 23.02
N THR A 506 9.60 -63.78 21.94
CA THR A 506 11.03 -63.35 21.92
C THR A 506 11.50 -62.68 20.61
N ARG A 507 11.94 -61.43 20.77
CA ARG A 507 13.17 -60.75 20.29
C ARG A 507 14.09 -61.44 19.25
N ALA A 508 14.35 -60.73 18.14
CA ALA A 508 15.64 -60.54 17.43
C ALA A 508 15.39 -59.44 16.35
N GLY A 509 16.14 -58.36 16.15
CA GLY A 509 17.58 -58.15 16.23
C GLY A 509 18.13 -58.01 14.80
N ASN A 510 18.33 -56.77 14.28
CA ASN A 510 19.61 -56.38 13.70
C ASN A 510 19.69 -54.93 13.20
N GLN A 511 20.85 -54.35 13.45
CA GLN A 511 21.39 -53.08 12.95
C GLN A 511 21.99 -53.24 11.55
N SER A 512 22.00 -52.17 10.76
CA SER A 512 23.15 -51.67 9.97
C SER A 512 22.73 -50.34 9.32
N ARG A 513 23.15 -49.18 9.83
CA ARG A 513 24.35 -48.39 9.45
C ARG A 513 24.51 -48.14 7.94
N LYS A 514 24.14 -46.91 7.53
CA LYS A 514 24.92 -45.84 6.83
C LYS A 514 26.41 -46.12 6.54
N PRO A 515 27.15 -45.28 5.75
CA PRO A 515 26.85 -43.96 5.14
C PRO A 515 27.20 -43.95 3.62
N GLU A 516 27.12 -42.88 2.81
CA GLU A 516 27.32 -41.42 2.95
C GLU A 516 26.15 -40.58 2.42
#